data_AF-A0A4D6XUR8-F1
#
_entry.id   AF-A0A4D6XUR8-F1
#
_cell.length_a   1.000
_cell.length_b   1.000
_cell.length_c   1.000
_cell.angle_alpha   90.00
_cell.angle_beta   90.00
_cell.angle_gamma   90.00
#
_symmetry.space_group_name_H-M   'P 1'
#
loop_
_entity.id
_entity.type
_entity.pdbx_description
1 polymer ?
#
loop_
_entity_poly.entity_id
_entity_poly.type
_entity_poly.pdbx_seq_one_letter_code
_entity_poly.pdbx_strand_id
1 'polypeptide(L)'
;MQKSNNGYIPVAGYLQKQLIKMPEFHNPEIPNFIIKEYSPLIDSANMNPIEWQKIADDIKKNYYNYDGFVILHGTDTMAYTASALSFILENLEKPIIITGSQVPISEIQSDGRQNLLNSLLIIVNYPINEVTLFFNYKLYRGNRVTKSNANGFNAFSSPNIDPLLEVGINIRHNKSIFFKKHKKLKVYKIKAQPISIITIYPGISSAILKNFLLHPVKALILRTYGIGNAPQNKDFLKELYIANKKNIIIINLTQCASGNVNMNGYATGNSLKKSGVISGYDLTIEAALTKLHFLLSQNISIKNIRIEMQNNLRGELTNYSHIL
;
A
#
# COMPACT_ATOMS: atom_id res chain seq x y z
N MET A 1 22.22 -2.60 5.24
CA MET A 1 22.95 -1.34 5.05
C MET A 1 24.15 -1.31 5.99
N GLN A 2 25.29 -0.79 5.56
CA GLN A 2 26.49 -0.58 6.37
C GLN A 2 26.78 0.92 6.46
N LYS A 3 27.29 1.39 7.61
CA LYS A 3 27.68 2.78 7.81
C LYS A 3 28.87 3.15 6.92
N SER A 4 28.80 4.31 6.26
CA SER A 4 29.88 4.89 5.45
C SER A 4 29.98 6.40 5.69
N ASN A 5 30.97 7.05 5.08
CA ASN A 5 31.14 8.51 5.16
C ASN A 5 29.99 9.30 4.50
N ASN A 6 29.24 8.68 3.59
CA ASN A 6 28.11 9.31 2.88
C ASN A 6 26.75 8.80 3.39
N GLY A 7 26.69 8.39 4.66
CA GLY A 7 25.51 7.75 5.24
C GLY A 7 25.52 6.23 5.09
N TYR A 8 24.37 5.60 5.30
CA TYR A 8 24.24 4.15 5.19
C TYR A 8 24.15 3.73 3.72
N ILE A 9 24.94 2.72 3.33
CA ILE A 9 24.97 2.19 1.96
C ILE A 9 24.58 0.70 1.91
N PRO A 10 23.97 0.23 0.80
CA PRO A 10 23.76 -1.19 0.56
C PRO A 10 25.10 -1.91 0.35
N VAL A 11 25.30 -3.06 1.00
CA VAL A 11 26.50 -3.90 0.85
C VAL A 11 26.04 -5.34 0.69
N ALA A 12 26.41 -5.96 -0.43
CA ALA A 12 25.99 -7.31 -0.79
C ALA A 12 26.43 -8.33 0.27
N GLY A 13 25.51 -9.21 0.68
CA GLY A 13 25.77 -10.27 1.65
C GLY A 13 25.94 -9.78 3.09
N TYR A 14 25.80 -8.48 3.37
CA TYR A 14 26.02 -7.92 4.70
C TYR A 14 24.96 -8.40 5.70
N LEU A 15 23.69 -8.45 5.30
CA LEU A 15 22.60 -8.88 6.17
C LEU A 15 22.79 -10.33 6.64
N GLN A 16 23.08 -11.24 5.72
CA GLN A 16 23.29 -12.66 5.99
C GLN A 16 24.45 -12.85 6.97
N LYS A 17 25.56 -12.11 6.78
CA LYS A 17 26.70 -12.11 7.72
C LYS A 17 26.33 -11.60 9.11
N GLN A 18 25.42 -10.63 9.23
CA GLN A 18 24.94 -10.15 10.53
C GLN A 18 24.05 -11.19 11.22
N LEU A 19 23.10 -11.79 10.50
CA LEU A 19 22.17 -12.77 11.07
C LEU A 19 22.87 -14.03 11.57
N ILE A 20 23.95 -14.48 10.91
CA ILE A 20 24.76 -15.60 11.39
C ILE A 20 25.31 -15.33 12.81
N LYS A 21 25.60 -14.07 13.15
CA LYS A 21 26.16 -13.68 14.45
C LYS A 21 25.12 -13.43 15.53
N MET A 22 23.83 -13.51 15.19
CA MET A 22 22.71 -13.18 16.08
C MET A 22 22.05 -14.49 16.56
N PRO A 23 22.32 -14.95 17.80
CA PRO A 23 21.87 -16.26 18.30
C PRO A 23 20.35 -16.42 18.28
N GLU A 24 19.60 -15.32 18.41
CA GLU A 24 18.13 -15.32 18.38
C GLU A 24 17.56 -15.89 17.06
N PHE A 25 18.26 -15.76 15.93
CA PHE A 25 17.83 -16.31 14.63
C PHE A 25 18.17 -17.79 14.44
N HIS A 26 18.90 -18.40 15.39
CA HIS A 26 19.23 -19.83 15.40
C HIS A 26 18.47 -20.58 16.49
N ASN A 27 17.56 -19.90 17.19
CA ASN A 27 16.71 -20.53 18.19
C ASN A 27 15.76 -21.55 17.49
N PRO A 28 15.54 -22.76 18.04
CA PRO A 28 14.64 -23.76 17.46
C PRO A 28 13.19 -23.30 17.24
N GLU A 29 12.73 -22.26 17.93
CA GLU A 29 11.41 -21.66 17.73
C GLU A 29 11.33 -20.78 16.48
N ILE A 30 12.48 -20.36 15.91
CA ILE A 30 12.54 -19.62 14.65
C ILE A 30 12.44 -20.60 13.48
N PRO A 31 11.55 -20.36 12.50
CA PRO A 31 11.48 -21.20 11.32
C PRO A 31 12.78 -21.19 10.53
N ASN A 32 13.07 -22.29 9.83
CA ASN A 32 14.08 -22.28 8.79
C ASN A 32 13.72 -21.23 7.73
N PHE A 33 14.67 -20.35 7.40
CA PHE A 33 14.48 -19.30 6.40
C PHE A 33 15.65 -19.25 5.42
N ILE A 34 15.36 -18.85 4.18
CA ILE A 34 16.34 -18.64 3.12
C ILE A 34 16.28 -17.18 2.68
N ILE A 35 17.43 -16.52 2.64
CA ILE A 35 17.54 -15.12 2.21
C ILE A 35 17.97 -15.07 0.76
N LYS A 36 17.07 -14.55 -0.09
CA LYS A 36 17.40 -14.14 -1.45
C LYS A 36 17.58 -12.64 -1.51
N GLU A 37 18.83 -12.20 -1.58
CA GLU A 37 19.16 -10.79 -1.73
C GLU A 37 19.01 -10.33 -3.19
N TYR A 38 18.45 -9.15 -3.39
CA TYR A 38 18.29 -8.57 -4.73
C TYR A 38 19.61 -7.91 -5.15
N SER A 39 19.98 -8.13 -6.42
CA SER A 39 21.13 -7.46 -7.05
C SER A 39 20.66 -6.67 -8.27
N PRO A 40 20.89 -5.34 -8.32
CA PRO A 40 21.29 -4.50 -7.19
C PRO A 40 20.21 -4.45 -6.10
N LEU A 41 20.59 -4.03 -4.89
CA LEU A 41 19.64 -3.61 -3.87
C LEU A 41 18.90 -2.36 -4.35
N ILE A 42 17.65 -2.20 -3.91
CA ILE A 42 16.78 -1.12 -4.35
C ILE A 42 16.53 -0.17 -3.17
N ASP A 43 16.86 1.10 -3.36
CA ASP A 43 16.41 2.16 -2.45
C ASP A 43 14.90 2.34 -2.62
N SER A 44 14.14 2.31 -1.51
CA SER A 44 12.69 2.46 -1.56
C SER A 44 12.24 3.76 -2.22
N ALA A 45 13.03 4.85 -2.12
CA ALA A 45 12.71 6.12 -2.78
C ALA A 45 12.75 6.03 -4.31
N ASN A 46 13.48 5.04 -4.86
CA ASN A 46 13.62 4.79 -6.29
C ASN A 46 12.69 3.67 -6.81
N MET A 47 11.80 3.15 -5.96
CA MET A 47 10.84 2.11 -6.36
C MET A 47 9.86 2.64 -7.41
N ASN A 48 9.54 1.79 -8.38
CA ASN A 48 8.48 2.02 -9.35
C ASN A 48 7.68 0.73 -9.59
N PRO A 49 6.63 0.74 -10.44
CA PRO A 49 5.80 -0.45 -10.67
C PRO A 49 6.54 -1.68 -11.23
N ILE A 50 7.70 -1.49 -11.87
CA ILE A 50 8.54 -2.60 -12.36
C ILE A 50 9.07 -3.42 -11.19
N GLU A 51 9.51 -2.79 -10.12
CA GLU A 51 10.02 -3.49 -8.94
C GLU A 51 8.89 -4.20 -8.19
N TRP A 52 7.67 -3.65 -8.15
CA TRP A 52 6.51 -4.37 -7.62
C TRP A 52 6.24 -5.66 -8.40
N GLN A 53 6.32 -5.61 -9.74
CA GLN A 53 6.18 -6.79 -10.58
C GLN A 53 7.30 -7.80 -10.33
N LYS A 54 8.55 -7.33 -10.19
CA LYS A 54 9.71 -8.18 -9.89
C LYS A 54 9.51 -8.95 -8.58
N ILE A 55 9.06 -8.28 -7.53
CA ILE A 55 8.77 -8.92 -6.22
C ILE A 55 7.65 -9.95 -6.37
N ALA A 56 6.56 -9.60 -7.06
CA ALA A 56 5.44 -10.51 -7.28
C ALA A 56 5.82 -11.76 -8.10
N ASP A 57 6.60 -11.59 -9.16
CA ASP A 57 7.09 -12.70 -9.99
C ASP A 57 8.05 -13.62 -9.21
N ASP A 58 8.83 -13.06 -8.27
CA ASP A 58 9.71 -13.83 -7.40
C ASP A 58 8.95 -14.66 -6.37
N ILE A 59 7.93 -14.07 -5.74
CA ILE A 59 7.00 -14.79 -4.86
C ILE A 59 6.33 -15.93 -5.64
N LYS A 60 5.84 -15.65 -6.86
CA LYS A 60 5.23 -16.68 -7.72
C LYS A 60 6.17 -17.85 -7.98
N LYS A 61 7.43 -17.56 -8.34
CA LYS A 61 8.45 -18.58 -8.65
C LYS A 61 8.71 -19.50 -7.46
N ASN A 62 8.64 -18.96 -6.25
CA ASN A 62 8.96 -19.68 -5.01
C ASN A 62 7.72 -20.13 -4.23
N TYR A 63 6.51 -19.90 -4.75
CA TYR A 63 5.27 -19.99 -3.98
C TYR A 63 5.02 -21.36 -3.36
N TYR A 64 5.39 -22.43 -4.05
CA TYR A 64 5.19 -23.81 -3.60
C TYR A 64 6.36 -24.39 -2.80
N ASN A 65 7.49 -23.67 -2.72
CA ASN A 65 8.71 -24.14 -2.05
C ASN A 65 8.80 -23.69 -0.58
N TYR A 66 7.98 -22.72 -0.15
CA TYR A 66 8.03 -22.11 1.18
C TYR A 66 6.64 -21.88 1.75
N ASP A 67 6.50 -21.85 3.06
CA ASP A 67 5.19 -21.69 3.74
C ASP A 67 4.73 -20.24 3.88
N GLY A 68 5.63 -19.28 3.74
CA GLY A 68 5.35 -17.85 3.80
C GLY A 68 6.52 -17.01 3.28
N PHE A 69 6.30 -15.71 3.17
CA PHE A 69 7.30 -14.78 2.62
C PHE A 69 7.47 -13.56 3.52
N VAL A 70 8.71 -13.24 3.87
CA VAL A 70 9.09 -11.94 4.45
C VAL A 70 9.78 -11.12 3.36
N ILE A 71 9.27 -9.92 3.10
CA ILE A 71 9.86 -8.97 2.15
C ILE A 71 10.52 -7.85 2.95
N LEU A 72 11.85 -7.84 2.97
CA LEU A 72 12.63 -6.75 3.55
C LEU A 72 12.64 -5.56 2.60
N HIS A 73 12.20 -4.40 3.08
CA HIS A 73 11.97 -3.23 2.26
C HIS A 73 12.36 -1.93 3.00
N GLY A 74 12.82 -0.91 2.26
CA GLY A 74 13.04 0.42 2.81
C GLY A 74 11.72 1.11 3.21
N THR A 75 11.72 1.95 4.24
CA THR A 75 10.45 2.40 4.84
C THR A 75 9.70 3.42 3.99
N ASP A 76 10.36 4.20 3.13
CA ASP A 76 9.72 5.35 2.46
C ASP A 76 8.54 4.99 1.55
N THR A 77 8.65 3.88 0.82
CA THR A 77 7.58 3.44 -0.10
C THR A 77 7.02 2.06 0.26
N MET A 78 7.30 1.57 1.47
CA MET A 78 6.88 0.24 1.94
C MET A 78 5.37 0.04 1.84
N ALA A 79 4.58 1.05 2.23
CA ALA A 79 3.13 1.02 2.17
C ALA A 79 2.58 0.96 0.74
N TYR A 80 3.27 1.58 -0.23
CA TYR A 80 2.93 1.47 -1.65
C TYR A 80 3.20 0.05 -2.16
N THR A 81 4.35 -0.53 -1.85
CA THR A 81 4.67 -1.92 -2.25
C THR A 81 3.68 -2.91 -1.63
N ALA A 82 3.32 -2.74 -0.36
CA ALA A 82 2.31 -3.56 0.31
C ALA A 82 0.95 -3.45 -0.35
N SER A 83 0.53 -2.24 -0.69
CA SER A 83 -0.73 -2.00 -1.40
C SER A 83 -0.71 -2.64 -2.78
N ALA A 84 0.35 -2.44 -3.58
CA ALA A 84 0.49 -3.00 -4.92
C ALA A 84 0.44 -4.53 -4.93
N LEU A 85 1.23 -5.18 -4.06
CA LEU A 85 1.27 -6.64 -3.99
C LEU A 85 -0.10 -7.24 -3.59
N SER A 86 -0.89 -6.56 -2.75
CA SER A 86 -2.22 -7.02 -2.38
C SER A 86 -3.16 -7.17 -3.59
N PHE A 87 -3.05 -6.28 -4.59
CA PHE A 87 -3.85 -6.35 -5.81
C PHE A 87 -3.27 -7.32 -6.83
N ILE A 88 -1.94 -7.36 -6.95
CA ILE A 88 -1.22 -8.21 -7.91
C ILE A 88 -1.40 -9.70 -7.58
N LEU A 89 -1.37 -10.07 -6.29
CA LEU A 89 -1.40 -11.44 -5.80
C LEU A 89 -2.82 -11.84 -5.40
N GLU A 90 -3.56 -12.45 -6.33
CA GLU A 90 -4.92 -12.93 -6.10
C GLU A 90 -4.95 -14.40 -5.64
N ASN A 91 -5.92 -14.73 -4.77
CA ASN A 91 -6.07 -16.04 -4.14
C ASN A 91 -4.80 -16.44 -3.34
N LEU A 92 -4.32 -15.51 -2.53
CA LEU A 92 -3.19 -15.76 -1.65
C LEU A 92 -3.61 -16.73 -0.53
N GLU A 93 -2.90 -17.85 -0.40
CA GLU A 93 -3.11 -18.89 0.62
C GLU A 93 -1.95 -19.00 1.62
N LYS A 94 -0.95 -18.11 1.51
CA LYS A 94 0.26 -18.09 2.35
C LYS A 94 0.53 -16.66 2.84
N PRO A 95 0.99 -16.46 4.08
CA PRO A 95 1.27 -15.14 4.60
C PRO A 95 2.41 -14.46 3.85
N ILE A 96 2.22 -13.18 3.55
CA ILE A 96 3.27 -12.29 3.05
C ILE A 96 3.38 -11.11 4.01
N ILE A 97 4.52 -10.97 4.66
CA ILE A 97 4.81 -9.88 5.58
C ILE A 97 5.89 -8.99 4.98
N ILE A 98 5.57 -7.72 4.77
CA ILE A 98 6.55 -6.70 4.40
C ILE A 98 7.02 -6.02 5.67
N THR A 99 8.33 -5.91 5.85
CA THR A 99 8.90 -5.26 7.02
C THR A 99 10.25 -4.61 6.69
N GLY A 100 10.82 -3.91 7.65
CA GLY A 100 12.10 -3.21 7.50
C GLY A 100 12.51 -2.60 8.82
N SER A 101 13.27 -1.51 8.76
CA SER A 101 13.78 -0.82 9.95
C SER A 101 14.05 0.64 9.67
N GLN A 102 13.89 1.50 10.66
CA GLN A 102 14.41 2.87 10.62
C GLN A 102 15.93 2.88 10.85
N VAL A 103 16.43 1.97 11.68
CA VAL A 103 17.85 1.87 12.05
C VAL A 103 18.42 0.54 11.52
N PRO A 104 19.54 0.53 10.77
CA PRO A 104 20.11 -0.70 10.22
C PRO A 104 20.38 -1.77 11.27
N ILE A 105 20.14 -3.05 10.90
CA ILE A 105 20.18 -4.20 11.82
C ILE A 105 21.49 -4.37 12.62
N SER A 106 22.60 -3.85 12.08
CA SER A 106 23.93 -3.90 12.69
C SER A 106 24.10 -2.93 13.87
N GLU A 107 23.28 -1.88 13.94
CA GLU A 107 23.37 -0.88 15.01
C GLU A 107 22.72 -1.38 16.30
N ILE A 108 23.14 -0.82 17.44
CA ILE A 108 22.73 -1.28 18.78
C ILE A 108 21.22 -1.07 19.01
N GLN A 109 20.71 0.11 18.67
CA GLN A 109 19.29 0.47 18.89
C GLN A 109 18.39 0.11 17.69
N SER A 110 18.78 -0.90 16.90
CA SER A 110 18.04 -1.25 15.70
C SER A 110 16.68 -1.88 16.00
N ASP A 111 15.64 -1.31 15.40
CA ASP A 111 14.31 -1.91 15.31
C ASP A 111 14.26 -3.09 14.31
N GLY A 112 15.26 -3.21 13.43
CA GLY A 112 15.30 -4.24 12.39
C GLY A 112 15.42 -5.66 12.90
N ARG A 113 16.10 -5.87 14.05
CA ARG A 113 16.21 -7.21 14.66
C ARG A 113 14.83 -7.70 15.09
N GLN A 114 14.13 -6.88 15.88
CA GLN A 114 12.82 -7.23 16.41
C GLN A 114 11.77 -7.33 15.30
N ASN A 115 11.81 -6.42 14.32
CA ASN A 115 10.87 -6.45 13.20
C ASN A 115 11.01 -7.73 12.36
N LEU A 116 12.23 -8.15 12.03
CA LEU A 116 12.46 -9.39 11.28
C LEU A 116 12.11 -10.63 12.11
N LEU A 117 12.56 -10.69 13.37
CA LEU A 117 12.30 -11.82 14.26
C LEU A 117 10.79 -12.06 14.43
N ASN A 118 10.03 -11.01 14.77
CA ASN A 118 8.59 -11.10 14.92
C ASN A 118 7.90 -11.48 13.59
N SER A 119 8.37 -10.97 12.45
CA SER A 119 7.80 -11.33 11.15
C SER A 119 7.93 -12.83 10.87
N LEU A 120 9.09 -13.43 11.16
CA LEU A 120 9.31 -14.87 11.02
C LEU A 120 8.40 -15.68 11.96
N LEU A 121 8.31 -15.27 13.23
CA LEU A 121 7.45 -15.92 14.22
C LEU A 121 5.96 -15.83 13.87
N ILE A 122 5.50 -14.69 13.35
CA ILE A 122 4.10 -14.49 12.95
C ILE A 122 3.73 -15.41 11.79
N ILE A 123 4.61 -15.58 10.79
CA ILE A 123 4.33 -16.45 9.64
C ILE A 123 3.96 -17.88 10.07
N VAL A 124 4.64 -18.41 11.09
CA VAL A 124 4.44 -19.79 11.56
C VAL A 124 3.26 -19.88 12.53
N ASN A 125 3.22 -19.00 13.52
CA ASN A 125 2.31 -19.15 14.66
C ASN A 125 0.96 -18.47 14.44
N TYR A 126 0.90 -17.45 13.58
CA TYR A 126 -0.30 -16.65 13.31
C TYR A 126 -0.44 -16.35 11.81
N PRO A 127 -0.50 -17.37 10.92
CA PRO A 127 -0.52 -17.17 9.48
C PRO A 127 -1.77 -16.42 9.05
N ILE A 128 -1.58 -15.22 8.52
CA ILE A 128 -2.63 -14.41 7.89
C ILE A 128 -2.36 -14.37 6.39
N ASN A 129 -3.27 -14.96 5.61
CA ASN A 129 -3.14 -15.13 4.16
C ASN A 129 -3.47 -13.84 3.40
N GLU A 130 -2.79 -12.76 3.76
CA GLU A 130 -2.86 -11.45 3.13
C GLU A 130 -1.44 -10.92 2.88
N VAL A 131 -1.35 -9.87 2.07
CA VAL A 131 -0.17 -9.01 2.09
C VAL A 131 -0.32 -8.07 3.28
N THR A 132 0.58 -8.20 4.23
CA THR A 132 0.58 -7.46 5.49
C THR A 132 1.87 -6.66 5.65
N LEU A 133 1.85 -5.68 6.53
CA LEU A 133 3.01 -4.87 6.89
C LEU A 133 3.23 -4.98 8.39
N PHE A 134 4.40 -5.43 8.81
CA PHE A 134 4.77 -5.51 10.22
C PHE A 134 5.74 -4.39 10.59
N PHE A 135 5.37 -3.58 11.59
CA PHE A 135 6.25 -2.54 12.12
C PHE A 135 5.84 -2.18 13.54
N ASN A 136 6.82 -1.94 14.42
CA ASN A 136 6.60 -1.47 15.79
C ASN A 136 5.53 -2.30 16.53
N TYR A 137 5.74 -3.62 16.56
CA TYR A 137 4.88 -4.58 17.25
C TYR A 137 3.44 -4.69 16.74
N LYS A 138 3.13 -4.12 15.57
CA LYS A 138 1.80 -4.18 14.96
C LYS A 138 1.89 -4.79 13.57
N LEU A 139 0.98 -5.73 13.29
CA LEU A 139 0.75 -6.28 11.96
C LEU A 139 -0.47 -5.61 11.35
N TYR A 140 -0.27 -4.90 10.25
CA TYR A 140 -1.33 -4.18 9.55
C TYR A 140 -1.70 -4.89 8.24
N ARG A 141 -2.95 -4.71 7.77
CA ARG A 141 -3.32 -5.05 6.40
C ARG A 141 -2.56 -4.12 5.43
N GLY A 142 -1.81 -4.68 4.48
CA GLY A 142 -0.84 -3.92 3.68
C GLY A 142 -1.43 -2.76 2.88
N ASN A 143 -2.64 -2.95 2.32
CA ASN A 143 -3.36 -1.93 1.54
C ASN A 143 -4.19 -0.95 2.39
N ARG A 144 -3.92 -0.88 3.70
CA ARG A 144 -4.54 0.06 4.63
C ARG A 144 -3.52 0.93 5.35
N VAL A 145 -2.24 0.75 5.05
CA VAL A 145 -1.14 1.42 5.74
C VAL A 145 -0.72 2.70 5.03
N THR A 146 -0.31 3.68 5.81
CA THR A 146 0.47 4.84 5.37
C THR A 146 1.66 5.07 6.31
N LYS A 147 2.75 5.67 5.82
CA LYS A 147 3.87 6.08 6.67
C LYS A 147 3.52 7.39 7.36
N SER A 148 3.13 7.32 8.63
CA SER A 148 2.67 8.44 9.44
C SER A 148 3.79 9.18 10.17
N ASN A 149 4.97 8.58 10.34
CA ASN A 149 6.10 9.21 11.02
C ASN A 149 7.42 8.83 10.36
N ALA A 150 8.22 9.83 9.97
CA ALA A 150 9.52 9.61 9.34
C ALA A 150 10.65 9.34 10.34
N ASN A 151 10.54 9.82 11.58
CA ASN A 151 11.62 9.84 12.56
C ASN A 151 11.43 8.82 13.70
N GLY A 152 10.19 8.54 14.08
CA GLY A 152 9.87 7.61 15.16
C GLY A 152 9.86 6.15 14.71
N PHE A 153 10.05 5.23 15.66
CA PHE A 153 9.88 3.79 15.43
C PHE A 153 8.43 3.41 15.12
N ASN A 154 7.45 4.18 15.63
CA ASN A 154 6.05 4.05 15.22
C ASN A 154 5.81 4.74 13.86
N ALA A 155 6.49 4.24 12.82
CA ALA A 155 6.58 4.88 11.51
C ALA A 155 5.31 4.77 10.67
N PHE A 156 4.51 3.72 10.90
CA PHE A 156 3.35 3.37 10.08
C PHE A 156 2.06 3.35 10.90
N SER A 157 0.96 3.72 10.24
CA SER A 157 -0.38 3.63 10.80
C SER A 157 -1.38 3.09 9.78
N SER A 158 -2.48 2.54 10.28
CA SER A 158 -3.65 2.14 9.50
C SER A 158 -4.85 2.94 10.02
N PRO A 159 -5.11 4.14 9.47
CA PRO A 159 -5.99 5.11 10.12
C PRO A 159 -7.48 4.77 10.07
N ASN A 160 -7.90 3.86 9.19
CA ASN A 160 -9.31 3.53 8.95
C ASN A 160 -9.68 2.09 9.33
N ILE A 161 -8.72 1.29 9.81
CA ILE A 161 -8.96 -0.06 10.33
C ILE A 161 -7.88 -0.42 11.34
N ASP A 162 -8.25 -1.13 12.40
CA ASP A 162 -7.33 -1.58 13.42
C ASP A 162 -6.24 -2.53 12.86
N PRO A 163 -5.07 -2.63 13.53
CA PRO A 163 -4.09 -3.67 13.23
C PRO A 163 -4.72 -5.06 13.27
N LEU A 164 -4.23 -5.98 12.45
CA LEU A 164 -4.65 -7.37 12.45
C LEU A 164 -4.13 -8.10 13.69
N LEU A 165 -2.87 -7.84 14.05
CA LEU A 165 -2.24 -8.35 15.27
C LEU A 165 -1.52 -7.21 16.01
N GLU A 166 -1.51 -7.30 17.34
CA GLU A 166 -0.61 -6.54 18.21
C GLU A 166 0.25 -7.51 19.04
N VAL A 167 1.56 -7.37 18.93
CA VAL A 167 2.56 -8.21 19.60
C VAL A 167 2.97 -7.54 20.91
N GLY A 168 2.40 -7.98 22.02
CA GLY A 168 2.86 -7.63 23.37
C GLY A 168 3.38 -8.86 24.11
N ILE A 169 3.32 -8.84 25.45
CA ILE A 169 3.51 -10.05 26.29
C ILE A 169 2.57 -11.16 25.80
N ASN A 170 1.34 -10.80 25.48
CA ASN A 170 0.38 -11.65 24.78
C ASN A 170 0.12 -11.06 23.39
N ILE A 171 -0.04 -11.94 22.40
CA ILE A 171 -0.43 -11.53 21.04
C ILE A 171 -1.95 -11.34 21.01
N ARG A 172 -2.39 -10.13 20.68
CA ARG A 172 -3.81 -9.81 20.47
C ARG A 172 -4.13 -9.94 18.99
N HIS A 173 -5.17 -10.72 18.68
CA HIS A 173 -5.62 -10.95 17.31
C HIS A 173 -6.99 -10.30 17.10
N ASN A 174 -7.02 -9.28 16.24
CA ASN A 174 -8.27 -8.70 15.77
C ASN A 174 -8.77 -9.55 14.59
N LYS A 175 -9.85 -10.30 14.83
CA LYS A 175 -10.45 -11.17 13.80
C LYS A 175 -10.90 -10.33 12.61
N SER A 176 -10.10 -10.29 11.55
CA SER A 176 -10.52 -9.71 10.28
C SER A 176 -11.22 -10.76 9.42
N ILE A 177 -12.39 -10.42 8.90
CA ILE A 177 -13.20 -11.31 8.06
C ILE A 177 -12.71 -11.14 6.62
N PHE A 178 -11.77 -11.98 6.18
CA PHE A 178 -11.59 -12.26 4.75
C PHE A 178 -11.80 -13.75 4.51
N PHE A 179 -12.82 -14.06 3.71
CA PHE A 179 -13.17 -15.44 3.40
C PHE A 179 -12.10 -16.08 2.52
N LYS A 180 -11.56 -17.21 2.98
CA LYS A 180 -10.67 -18.07 2.19
C LYS A 180 -11.43 -18.55 0.95
N LYS A 181 -10.91 -18.22 -0.23
CA LYS A 181 -11.28 -18.91 -1.48
C LYS A 181 -10.14 -19.83 -1.83
N HIS A 182 -10.37 -21.14 -1.72
CA HIS A 182 -9.39 -22.16 -2.10
C HIS A 182 -9.22 -22.19 -3.62
N LYS A 183 -8.28 -21.39 -4.12
CA LYS A 183 -7.99 -21.23 -5.54
C LYS A 183 -6.49 -21.05 -5.71
N LYS A 184 -5.96 -21.53 -6.85
CA LYS A 184 -4.55 -21.35 -7.18
C LYS A 184 -4.18 -19.86 -7.23
N LEU A 185 -2.97 -19.55 -6.72
CA LEU A 185 -2.38 -18.22 -6.79
C LEU A 185 -2.40 -17.72 -8.23
N LYS A 186 -2.95 -16.52 -8.43
CA LYS A 186 -2.89 -15.80 -9.69
C LYS A 186 -2.10 -14.51 -9.49
N VAL A 187 -1.08 -14.32 -10.32
CA VAL A 187 -0.24 -13.12 -10.31
C VAL A 187 -0.54 -12.32 -11.57
N TYR A 188 -1.10 -11.14 -11.37
CA TYR A 188 -1.43 -10.21 -12.46
C TYR A 188 -0.20 -9.41 -12.90
N LYS A 189 -0.28 -8.84 -14.10
CA LYS A 189 0.73 -7.89 -14.58
C LYS A 189 0.36 -6.47 -14.20
N ILE A 190 1.30 -5.72 -13.65
CA ILE A 190 1.21 -4.29 -13.37
C ILE A 190 2.23 -3.53 -14.23
N LYS A 191 1.86 -2.34 -14.67
CA LYS A 191 2.71 -1.44 -15.48
C LYS A 191 2.65 -0.02 -14.91
N ALA A 192 3.67 0.77 -15.24
CA ALA A 192 3.62 2.21 -15.00
C ALA A 192 2.44 2.83 -15.76
N GLN A 193 1.72 3.73 -15.09
CA GLN A 193 0.56 4.42 -15.61
C GLN A 193 0.71 5.92 -15.31
N PRO A 194 0.36 6.81 -16.24
CA PRO A 194 0.40 8.24 -16.02
C PRO A 194 -0.78 8.66 -15.14
N ILE A 195 -0.54 8.74 -13.83
CA ILE A 195 -1.52 9.09 -12.81
C ILE A 195 -1.06 10.37 -12.13
N SER A 196 -1.97 11.32 -12.03
CA SER A 196 -1.74 12.58 -11.32
C SER A 196 -2.36 12.54 -9.93
N ILE A 197 -1.74 13.22 -8.97
CA ILE A 197 -2.28 13.41 -7.62
C ILE A 197 -2.26 14.90 -7.34
N ILE A 198 -3.41 15.46 -6.96
CA ILE A 198 -3.54 16.87 -6.65
C ILE A 198 -4.19 17.04 -5.27
N THR A 199 -3.64 17.96 -4.47
CA THR A 199 -4.21 18.35 -3.18
C THR A 199 -4.95 19.66 -3.37
N ILE A 200 -6.25 19.67 -3.03
CA ILE A 200 -7.07 20.88 -3.06
C ILE A 200 -6.70 21.79 -1.89
N TYR A 201 -6.61 23.10 -2.15
CA TYR A 201 -6.36 24.11 -1.12
C TYR A 201 -7.18 25.38 -1.41
N PRO A 202 -7.45 26.24 -0.41
CA PRO A 202 -8.26 27.43 -0.62
C PRO A 202 -7.62 28.32 -1.69
N GLY A 203 -8.36 28.61 -2.77
CA GLY A 203 -7.85 29.42 -3.88
C GLY A 203 -7.12 28.65 -5.00
N ILE A 204 -7.12 27.31 -4.99
CA ILE A 204 -6.59 26.54 -6.14
C ILE A 204 -7.30 26.96 -7.44
N SER A 205 -6.51 27.28 -8.47
CA SER A 205 -7.04 27.76 -9.75
C SER A 205 -7.41 26.59 -10.68
N SER A 206 -8.41 26.81 -11.54
CA SER A 206 -8.78 25.87 -12.60
C SER A 206 -7.62 25.64 -13.59
N ALA A 207 -6.76 26.65 -13.80
CA ALA A 207 -5.58 26.53 -14.64
C ALA A 207 -4.56 25.51 -14.10
N ILE A 208 -4.34 25.47 -12.78
CA ILE A 208 -3.49 24.45 -12.15
C ILE A 208 -4.11 23.07 -12.36
N LEU A 209 -5.41 22.89 -12.06
CA LEU A 209 -6.10 21.62 -12.28
C LEU A 209 -5.96 21.13 -13.73
N LYS A 210 -6.14 22.03 -14.70
CA LYS A 210 -6.00 21.72 -16.13
C LYS A 210 -4.62 21.14 -16.47
N ASN A 211 -3.55 21.66 -15.88
CA ASN A 211 -2.19 21.15 -16.10
C ASN A 211 -2.03 19.69 -15.61
N PHE A 212 -2.65 19.33 -14.48
CA PHE A 212 -2.66 17.95 -13.97
C PHE A 212 -3.55 17.00 -14.78
N LEU A 213 -4.29 17.50 -15.77
CA LEU A 213 -5.18 16.73 -16.64
C LEU A 213 -4.67 16.65 -18.09
N LEU A 214 -3.51 17.23 -18.38
CA LEU A 214 -2.91 17.17 -19.71
C LEU A 214 -2.48 15.74 -20.05
N HIS A 215 -2.49 15.41 -21.34
CA HIS A 215 -1.95 14.15 -21.84
C HIS A 215 -0.49 13.96 -21.38
N PRO A 216 -0.05 12.75 -20.95
CA PRO A 216 -0.70 11.44 -21.11
C PRO A 216 -1.59 10.96 -19.95
N VAL A 217 -2.02 11.82 -19.03
CA VAL A 217 -2.73 11.43 -17.80
C VAL A 217 -3.98 10.58 -18.09
N LYS A 218 -4.07 9.43 -17.43
CA LYS A 218 -5.21 8.50 -17.50
C LYS A 218 -6.09 8.51 -16.26
N ALA A 219 -5.55 8.92 -15.13
CA ALA A 219 -6.30 9.06 -13.89
C ALA A 219 -5.77 10.20 -13.01
N LEU A 220 -6.68 10.77 -12.22
CA LEU A 220 -6.40 11.82 -11.25
C LEU A 220 -6.91 11.37 -9.87
N ILE A 221 -6.04 11.39 -8.87
CA ILE A 221 -6.42 11.33 -7.46
C ILE A 221 -6.58 12.77 -6.96
N LEU A 222 -7.81 13.12 -6.63
CA LEU A 222 -8.20 14.41 -6.10
C LEU A 222 -8.31 14.31 -4.59
N ARG A 223 -7.35 14.88 -3.85
CA ARG A 223 -7.44 14.94 -2.38
C ARG A 223 -8.22 16.18 -2.00
N THR A 224 -9.39 16.01 -1.39
CA THR A 224 -10.35 17.07 -1.05
C THR A 224 -10.55 17.21 0.47
N TYR A 225 -11.36 18.18 0.90
CA TYR A 225 -11.56 18.45 2.32
C TYR A 225 -12.58 17.53 2.98
N GLY A 226 -12.35 17.20 4.25
CA GLY A 226 -13.33 16.51 5.09
C GLY A 226 -13.88 15.27 4.41
N ILE A 227 -15.20 15.20 4.26
CA ILE A 227 -15.87 14.02 3.69
C ILE A 227 -15.93 14.01 2.14
N GLY A 228 -15.11 14.81 1.45
CA GLY A 228 -15.08 14.82 -0.02
C GLY A 228 -15.38 16.16 -0.69
N ASN A 229 -15.23 17.29 0.02
CA ASN A 229 -15.68 18.60 -0.43
C ASN A 229 -14.61 19.36 -1.22
N ALA A 230 -15.01 19.96 -2.35
CA ALA A 230 -14.15 20.78 -3.19
C ALA A 230 -14.82 22.14 -3.55
N PRO A 231 -14.04 23.13 -4.03
CA PRO A 231 -14.57 24.41 -4.49
C PRO A 231 -15.70 24.25 -5.53
N GLN A 232 -16.73 25.10 -5.42
CA GLN A 232 -17.87 25.14 -6.35
C GLN A 232 -17.65 26.11 -7.53
N ASN A 233 -16.40 26.49 -7.77
CA ASN A 233 -16.03 27.32 -8.91
C ASN A 233 -16.42 26.59 -10.22
N LYS A 234 -17.14 27.29 -11.11
CA LYS A 234 -17.69 26.72 -12.34
C LYS A 234 -16.59 26.21 -13.28
N ASP A 235 -15.48 26.94 -13.40
CA ASP A 235 -14.38 26.54 -14.27
C ASP A 235 -13.66 25.31 -13.73
N PHE A 236 -13.48 25.22 -12.41
CA PHE A 236 -12.93 24.03 -11.76
C PHE A 236 -13.78 22.79 -12.04
N LEU A 237 -15.10 22.86 -11.83
CA LEU A 237 -16.01 21.74 -12.10
C LEU A 237 -16.09 21.39 -13.59
N LYS A 238 -15.94 22.38 -14.47
CA LYS A 238 -15.92 22.22 -15.93
C LYS A 238 -14.67 21.45 -16.38
N GLU A 239 -13.49 21.75 -15.84
CA GLU A 239 -12.25 21.00 -16.16
C GLU A 239 -12.37 19.52 -15.75
N LEU A 240 -12.96 19.22 -14.57
CA LEU A 240 -13.24 17.84 -14.14
C LEU A 240 -14.21 17.14 -15.09
N TYR A 241 -15.28 17.83 -15.52
CA TYR A 241 -16.24 17.27 -16.47
C TYR A 241 -15.61 16.98 -17.83
N ILE A 242 -14.77 17.89 -18.35
CA ILE A 242 -14.03 17.70 -19.60
C ILE A 242 -13.09 16.49 -19.49
N ALA A 243 -12.34 16.36 -18.40
CA ALA A 243 -11.47 15.21 -18.15
C ALA A 243 -12.25 13.89 -18.11
N ASN A 244 -13.40 13.85 -17.43
CA ASN A 244 -14.26 12.68 -17.42
C ASN A 244 -14.76 12.31 -18.83
N LYS A 245 -15.14 13.30 -19.65
CA LYS A 245 -15.53 13.09 -21.06
C LYS A 245 -14.38 12.59 -21.94
N LYS A 246 -13.13 12.94 -21.60
CA LYS A 246 -11.91 12.38 -22.19
C LYS A 246 -11.51 11.03 -21.59
N ASN A 247 -12.39 10.41 -20.80
CA ASN A 247 -12.19 9.13 -20.13
C ASN A 247 -11.04 9.09 -19.11
N ILE A 248 -10.63 10.24 -18.57
CA ILE A 248 -9.76 10.28 -17.39
C ILE A 248 -10.58 9.84 -16.18
N ILE A 249 -10.05 8.91 -15.39
CA ILE A 249 -10.68 8.42 -14.16
C ILE A 249 -10.33 9.38 -13.03
N ILE A 250 -11.32 9.96 -12.35
CA ILE A 250 -11.07 10.92 -11.27
C ILE A 250 -11.59 10.34 -9.96
N ILE A 251 -10.69 10.10 -9.01
CA ILE A 251 -10.96 9.52 -7.69
C ILE A 251 -10.93 10.62 -6.65
N ASN A 252 -11.99 10.74 -5.85
CA ASN A 252 -12.05 11.66 -4.72
C ASN A 252 -11.60 10.96 -3.44
N LEU A 253 -10.50 11.41 -2.85
CA LEU A 253 -10.01 11.01 -1.53
C LEU A 253 -10.08 12.19 -0.57
N THR A 254 -10.18 11.91 0.72
CA THR A 254 -10.01 12.93 1.74
C THR A 254 -8.52 13.26 1.93
N GLN A 255 -8.23 14.50 2.31
CA GLN A 255 -6.91 14.89 2.82
C GLN A 255 -6.74 14.54 4.31
N CYS A 256 -7.83 14.29 5.03
CA CYS A 256 -7.80 13.90 6.42
C CYS A 256 -7.06 12.56 6.59
N ALA A 257 -6.38 12.39 7.73
CA ALA A 257 -5.63 11.17 8.02
C ALA A 257 -6.54 9.94 8.09
N SER A 258 -7.73 10.09 8.67
CA SER A 258 -8.80 9.10 8.72
C SER A 258 -10.11 9.69 8.22
N GLY A 259 -11.06 8.81 7.87
CA GLY A 259 -12.39 9.17 7.41
C GLY A 259 -12.73 8.57 6.06
N ASN A 260 -13.98 8.80 5.63
CA ASN A 260 -14.54 8.23 4.43
C ASN A 260 -15.21 9.32 3.58
N VAL A 261 -14.92 9.31 2.28
CA VAL A 261 -15.53 10.22 1.32
C VAL A 261 -16.99 9.84 1.06
N ASN A 262 -17.90 10.74 1.44
CA ASN A 262 -19.33 10.64 1.18
C ASN A 262 -19.79 11.83 0.32
N MET A 263 -19.82 11.60 -1.00
CA MET A 263 -20.21 12.60 -1.98
C MET A 263 -21.73 12.83 -2.08
N ASN A 264 -22.56 12.05 -1.38
CA ASN A 264 -24.01 12.25 -1.36
C ASN A 264 -24.46 13.18 -0.21
N GLY A 265 -23.62 13.40 0.80
CA GLY A 265 -24.00 14.09 2.03
C GLY A 265 -24.15 15.62 1.94
N TYR A 266 -23.47 16.27 0.99
CA TYR A 266 -23.54 17.74 0.81
C TYR A 266 -23.62 18.11 -0.67
N ALA A 267 -24.22 19.27 -0.97
CA ALA A 267 -24.34 19.81 -2.33
C ALA A 267 -22.99 19.87 -3.07
N THR A 268 -21.91 20.19 -2.35
CA THR A 268 -20.55 20.29 -2.87
C THR A 268 -19.99 18.96 -3.37
N GLY A 269 -20.27 17.86 -2.65
CA GLY A 269 -19.91 16.51 -3.08
C GLY A 269 -20.76 16.04 -4.28
N ASN A 270 -22.04 16.43 -4.31
CA ASN A 270 -22.92 16.10 -5.42
C ASN A 270 -22.47 16.77 -6.73
N SER A 271 -21.97 18.01 -6.68
CA SER A 271 -21.39 18.68 -7.85
C SER A 271 -20.20 17.92 -8.44
N LEU A 272 -19.30 17.39 -7.60
CA LEU A 272 -18.19 16.55 -8.06
C LEU A 272 -18.70 15.26 -8.74
N LYS A 273 -19.72 14.62 -8.15
CA LYS A 273 -20.34 13.42 -8.72
C LYS A 273 -20.94 13.70 -10.10
N LYS A 274 -21.62 14.84 -10.27
CA LYS A 274 -22.16 15.29 -11.56
C LYS A 274 -21.07 15.55 -12.61
N SER A 275 -19.88 15.97 -12.19
CA SER A 275 -18.70 16.09 -13.08
C SER A 275 -18.05 14.74 -13.42
N GLY A 276 -18.55 13.62 -12.89
CA GLY A 276 -18.04 12.27 -13.18
C GLY A 276 -16.90 11.81 -12.28
N VAL A 277 -16.67 12.52 -11.16
CA VAL A 277 -15.75 12.08 -10.10
C VAL A 277 -16.40 10.95 -9.31
N ILE A 278 -15.62 9.91 -8.98
CA ILE A 278 -16.08 8.78 -8.16
C ILE A 278 -15.44 8.83 -6.76
N SER A 279 -16.14 8.28 -5.76
CA SER A 279 -15.61 8.21 -4.40
C SER A 279 -14.51 7.16 -4.30
N GLY A 280 -13.41 7.48 -3.61
CA GLY A 280 -12.45 6.50 -3.14
C GLY A 280 -12.72 6.06 -1.69
N TYR A 281 -13.85 6.43 -1.10
CA TYR A 281 -14.24 6.07 0.26
C TYR A 281 -13.14 6.40 1.28
N ASP A 282 -12.63 5.41 1.99
CA ASP A 282 -11.59 5.48 3.01
C ASP A 282 -10.25 4.87 2.53
N LEU A 283 -10.04 4.79 1.21
CA LEU A 283 -8.75 4.39 0.63
C LEU A 283 -7.63 5.32 1.11
N THR A 284 -6.48 4.73 1.42
CA THR A 284 -5.23 5.49 1.51
C THR A 284 -4.77 5.93 0.11
N ILE A 285 -3.83 6.87 0.04
CA ILE A 285 -3.26 7.32 -1.24
C ILE A 285 -2.50 6.16 -1.90
N GLU A 286 -1.78 5.40 -1.09
CA GLU A 286 -1.02 4.21 -1.48
C GLU A 286 -1.94 3.17 -2.13
N ALA A 287 -3.06 2.86 -1.49
CA ALA A 287 -4.04 1.92 -2.00
C ALA A 287 -4.71 2.44 -3.28
N ALA A 288 -5.14 3.71 -3.32
CA ALA A 288 -5.78 4.29 -4.49
C ALA A 288 -4.84 4.33 -5.71
N LEU A 289 -3.59 4.76 -5.52
CA LEU A 289 -2.58 4.84 -6.58
C LEU A 289 -2.27 3.46 -7.14
N THR A 290 -2.00 2.50 -6.27
CA THR A 290 -1.62 1.14 -6.68
C THR A 290 -2.80 0.36 -7.28
N LYS A 291 -4.03 0.58 -6.78
CA LYS A 291 -5.26 0.05 -7.38
C LYS A 291 -5.50 0.61 -8.78
N LEU A 292 -5.26 1.91 -9.01
CA LEU A 292 -5.31 2.50 -10.34
C LEU A 292 -4.25 1.91 -11.27
N HIS A 293 -2.99 1.79 -10.83
CA HIS A 293 -1.94 1.11 -11.60
C HIS A 293 -2.36 -0.31 -11.98
N PHE A 294 -2.89 -1.07 -11.02
CA PHE A 294 -3.37 -2.43 -11.23
C PHE A 294 -4.48 -2.48 -12.28
N LEU A 295 -5.59 -1.75 -12.07
CA LEU A 295 -6.76 -1.80 -12.95
C LEU A 295 -6.47 -1.28 -14.36
N LEU A 296 -5.71 -0.18 -14.49
CA LEU A 296 -5.30 0.37 -15.79
C LEU A 296 -4.30 -0.52 -16.54
N SER A 297 -3.68 -1.48 -15.85
CA SER A 297 -2.80 -2.48 -16.47
C SER A 297 -3.55 -3.72 -16.96
N GLN A 298 -4.83 -3.86 -16.61
CA GLN A 298 -5.67 -4.98 -17.04
C GLN A 298 -6.46 -4.63 -18.31
N ASN A 299 -6.85 -5.66 -19.06
CA ASN A 299 -7.68 -5.50 -20.25
C ASN A 299 -9.18 -5.39 -19.87
N ILE A 300 -9.54 -4.30 -19.18
CA ILE A 300 -10.91 -3.99 -18.77
C ILE A 300 -11.32 -2.60 -19.22
N SER A 301 -12.62 -2.42 -19.46
CA SER A 301 -13.16 -1.14 -19.92
C SER A 301 -13.05 -0.06 -18.84
N ILE A 302 -12.96 1.20 -19.25
CA ILE A 302 -12.89 2.35 -18.31
C ILE A 302 -14.14 2.42 -17.42
N LYS A 303 -15.30 2.00 -17.94
CA LYS A 303 -16.53 1.84 -17.14
C LYS A 303 -16.31 0.83 -16.00
N ASN A 304 -15.72 -0.32 -16.30
CA ASN A 304 -15.44 -1.34 -15.29
C ASN A 304 -14.36 -0.87 -14.31
N ILE A 305 -13.32 -0.15 -14.76
CA ILE A 305 -12.33 0.43 -13.84
C ILE A 305 -13.00 1.36 -12.82
N ARG A 306 -13.92 2.23 -13.25
CA ARG A 306 -14.66 3.12 -12.34
C ARG A 306 -15.53 2.34 -11.33
N ILE A 307 -16.07 1.19 -11.74
CA ILE A 307 -16.82 0.29 -10.85
C ILE A 307 -15.86 -0.36 -9.85
N GLU A 308 -14.80 -1.00 -10.33
CA GLU A 308 -13.87 -1.74 -9.48
C GLU A 308 -13.08 -0.84 -8.52
N MET A 309 -12.83 0.43 -8.87
CA MET A 309 -12.27 1.41 -7.94
C MET A 309 -13.14 1.61 -6.70
N GLN A 310 -14.46 1.47 -6.82
CA GLN A 310 -15.43 1.63 -5.73
C GLN A 310 -15.77 0.30 -5.02
N ASN A 311 -15.39 -0.85 -5.59
CA ASN A 311 -15.56 -2.16 -4.97
C ASN A 311 -14.40 -2.51 -4.05
N ASN A 312 -14.68 -3.18 -2.93
CA ASN A 312 -13.65 -3.76 -2.08
C ASN A 312 -13.08 -5.03 -2.74
N LEU A 313 -11.84 -4.97 -3.23
CA LEU A 313 -11.19 -6.09 -3.90
C LEU A 313 -10.38 -6.99 -2.95
N ARG A 314 -9.70 -6.37 -1.98
CA ARG A 314 -8.62 -6.96 -1.17
C ARG A 314 -8.62 -6.43 0.27
N GLY A 315 -9.73 -5.86 0.73
CA GLY A 315 -9.89 -5.29 2.06
C GLY A 315 -9.44 -3.85 2.18
N GLU A 316 -9.13 -3.18 1.07
CA GLU A 316 -8.53 -1.85 0.99
C GLU A 316 -9.49 -0.69 1.32
N LEU A 317 -10.80 -0.94 1.21
CA LEU A 317 -11.83 0.08 1.45
C LEU A 317 -13.05 -0.49 2.17
N THR A 318 -13.78 0.41 2.82
CA THR A 318 -15.03 0.18 3.52
C THR A 318 -16.12 1.01 2.84
N ASN A 319 -17.10 0.33 2.23
CA ASN A 319 -18.25 0.99 1.65
C ASN A 319 -19.43 0.91 2.64
N TYR A 320 -19.88 2.04 3.17
CA TYR A 320 -20.97 2.13 4.13
C TYR A 320 -22.36 1.79 3.56
N SER A 321 -22.49 1.50 2.25
CA SER A 321 -23.75 1.02 1.68
C SER A 321 -24.15 -0.41 2.11
N HIS A 322 -23.34 -1.08 2.95
CA HIS A 322 -23.64 -2.40 3.51
C HIS A 322 -23.81 -2.39 5.05
N ILE A 323 -23.90 -1.23 5.68
CA ILE A 323 -24.05 -1.08 7.16
C ILE A 323 -25.38 -0.40 7.54
N LEU A 324 -26.36 -0.39 6.64
CA LEU A 324 -27.76 -0.09 6.95
C LEU A 324 -28.67 -1.17 6.38
#